data_AF-R9AXY1-F1
#
_entry.id   AF-R9AXY1-F1
#
_cell.length_a   1.000
_cell.length_b   1.000
_cell.length_c   1.000
_cell.angle_alpha   90.00
_cell.angle_beta   90.00
_cell.angle_gamma   90.00
#
_symmetry.space_group_name_H-M   'P 1'
#
loop_
_entity.id
_entity.type
_entity.pdbx_description
1 polymer ?
#
loop_
_entity_poly.entity_id
_entity_poly.type
_entity_poly.pdbx_seq_one_letter_code
_entity_poly.pdbx_strand_id
1 'polypeptide(L)'
;MKFAALKTTSLALLTTFTFSFAHAEESKDENIEVTPNQTVTQQELAAIYVLSEICPSLIDNKNGFEQGYAKLAQEHLPEEKDAVSALAELSKNKKFKPILAEAKSDAKTAGDDKNKEICQELTTYSN
;
A
#
# COMPACT_ATOMS: atom_id res chain seq x y z
N MET A 1 49.53 21.96 37.28
CA MET A 1 49.55 22.54 35.92
C MET A 1 48.12 22.60 35.41
N LYS A 2 47.74 23.75 34.87
CA LYS A 2 46.41 24.08 34.37
C LYS A 2 46.21 23.43 32.99
N PHE A 3 45.05 22.82 32.74
CA PHE A 3 44.55 22.66 31.37
C PHE A 3 43.13 23.19 31.32
N ALA A 4 42.95 24.10 30.38
CA ALA A 4 41.82 24.98 30.21
C ALA A 4 40.69 24.33 29.40
N ALA A 5 39.55 25.02 29.45
CA ALA A 5 38.38 25.02 28.57
C ALA A 5 38.62 24.50 27.12
N LEU A 6 37.64 23.95 26.41
CA LEU A 6 36.43 24.64 25.94
C LEU A 6 35.27 23.64 25.71
N LYS A 7 34.08 24.01 26.16
CA LYS A 7 32.80 23.43 25.72
C LYS A 7 32.39 24.11 24.42
N THR A 8 32.25 23.35 23.34
CA THR A 8 31.63 23.82 22.09
C THR A 8 30.27 23.14 21.93
N THR A 9 29.21 23.89 22.22
CA THR A 9 27.83 23.52 21.90
C THR A 9 27.55 23.92 20.45
N SER A 10 27.61 22.97 19.52
CA SER A 10 27.10 23.18 18.16
C SER A 10 25.60 22.87 18.12
N LEU A 11 24.79 23.92 18.22
CA LEU A 11 23.36 23.87 17.99
C LEU A 11 23.11 23.95 16.48
N ALA A 12 22.94 22.79 15.83
CA ALA A 12 22.53 22.73 14.43
C ALA A 12 21.02 23.04 14.35
N LEU A 13 20.68 24.22 13.83
CA LEU A 13 19.30 24.54 13.46
C LEU A 13 18.91 23.72 12.22
N LEU A 14 18.01 22.75 12.41
CA LEU A 14 17.31 22.05 11.34
C LEU A 14 16.29 23.00 10.70
N THR A 15 16.49 23.34 9.43
CA THR A 15 15.49 24.06 8.64
C THR A 15 14.34 23.12 8.30
N THR A 16 13.21 23.28 8.97
CA THR A 16 11.95 22.58 8.66
C THR A 16 11.41 23.05 7.32
N PHE A 17 11.47 22.20 6.29
CA PHE A 17 10.71 22.37 5.06
C PHE A 17 9.23 22.08 5.38
N THR A 18 8.42 23.12 5.52
CA THR A 18 6.96 22.99 5.58
C THR A 18 6.43 22.85 4.16
N PHE A 19 6.04 21.64 3.75
CA PHE A 19 5.21 21.44 2.56
C PHE A 19 3.80 21.94 2.88
N SER A 20 3.45 23.13 2.40
CA SER A 20 2.08 23.63 2.43
C SER A 20 1.26 22.91 1.36
N PHE A 21 0.49 21.90 1.75
CA PHE A 21 -0.62 21.41 0.92
C PHE A 21 -1.77 22.41 1.06
N ALA A 22 -1.87 23.32 0.09
CA ALA A 22 -3.09 24.11 -0.09
C ALA A 22 -4.16 23.19 -0.68
N HIS A 23 -4.96 22.55 0.16
CA HIS A 23 -6.28 22.08 -0.26
C HIS A 23 -7.23 23.27 -0.15
N ALA A 24 -7.82 23.65 -1.28
CA ALA A 24 -8.89 24.63 -1.31
C ALA A 24 -10.07 24.08 -0.50
N GLU A 25 -10.46 24.80 0.55
CA GLU A 25 -11.73 24.60 1.23
C GLU A 25 -12.82 25.30 0.42
N GLU A 26 -13.74 24.54 -0.14
CA GLU A 26 -15.05 25.03 -0.54
C GLU A 26 -16.11 24.27 0.24
N SER A 27 -16.66 24.94 1.26
CA SER A 27 -17.78 24.46 2.04
C SER A 27 -19.10 24.96 1.42
N LYS A 28 -19.95 24.04 0.96
CA LYS A 28 -21.40 24.28 0.94
C LYS A 28 -22.17 22.96 1.09
N ASP A 29 -22.95 22.93 2.16
CA ASP A 29 -23.86 21.90 2.65
C ASP A 29 -24.93 21.50 1.62
N GLU A 30 -25.09 20.19 1.37
CA GLU A 30 -26.34 19.44 1.14
C GLU A 30 -26.02 17.97 0.73
N ASN A 31 -26.45 17.00 1.55
CA ASN A 31 -26.25 15.54 1.40
C ASN A 31 -24.77 15.13 1.29
N ILE A 32 -24.12 14.87 2.43
CA ILE A 32 -22.80 14.22 2.42
C ILE A 32 -23.02 12.79 1.94
N GLU A 33 -22.97 12.59 0.63
CA GLU A 33 -22.76 11.29 0.02
C GLU A 33 -21.45 10.75 0.60
N VAL A 34 -21.57 9.84 1.56
CA VAL A 34 -20.45 9.16 2.22
C VAL A 34 -19.86 8.10 1.29
N THR A 35 -19.71 8.43 0.00
CA THR A 35 -18.89 7.65 -0.92
C THR A 35 -17.56 8.37 -0.97
N PRO A 36 -16.53 7.94 -0.22
CA PRO A 36 -15.20 8.45 -0.48
C PRO A 36 -14.90 8.05 -1.92
N ASN A 37 -14.77 9.04 -2.80
CA ASN A 37 -14.21 8.82 -4.14
C ASN A 37 -12.71 8.64 -3.95
N GLN A 38 -12.35 7.54 -3.28
CA GLN A 38 -10.98 7.19 -2.93
C GLN A 38 -10.31 6.71 -4.20
N THR A 39 -9.49 7.58 -4.77
CA THR A 39 -8.67 7.26 -5.94
C THR A 39 -7.69 6.15 -5.55
N VAL A 40 -7.90 4.96 -6.10
CA VAL A 40 -6.99 3.83 -5.91
C VAL A 40 -5.62 4.17 -6.51
N THR A 41 -4.58 4.06 -5.70
CA THR A 41 -3.21 4.38 -6.07
C THR A 41 -2.50 3.19 -6.71
N GLN A 42 -1.45 3.46 -7.48
CA GLN A 42 -0.63 2.39 -8.07
C GLN A 42 0.10 1.57 -6.98
N GLN A 43 0.40 2.16 -5.84
CA GLN A 43 1.01 1.48 -4.69
C GLN A 43 0.06 0.44 -4.09
N GLU A 44 -1.22 0.79 -3.93
CA GLU A 44 -2.25 -0.14 -3.46
C GLU A 44 -2.43 -1.30 -4.43
N LEU A 45 -2.54 -1.02 -5.74
CA LEU A 45 -2.61 -2.08 -6.76
C LEU A 45 -1.37 -2.97 -6.76
N ALA A 46 -0.18 -2.41 -6.51
CA ALA A 46 1.06 -3.17 -6.41
C ALA A 46 1.06 -4.08 -5.17
N ALA A 47 0.64 -3.56 -4.01
CA ALA A 47 0.52 -4.33 -2.78
C ALA A 47 -0.48 -5.48 -2.95
N ILE A 48 -1.65 -5.22 -3.53
CA ILE A 48 -2.65 -6.25 -3.85
C ILE A 48 -2.03 -7.31 -4.75
N TYR A 49 -1.41 -6.93 -5.87
CA TYR A 49 -0.79 -7.90 -6.77
C TYR A 49 0.28 -8.77 -6.07
N VAL A 50 1.08 -8.21 -5.15
CA VAL A 50 2.08 -8.97 -4.39
C VAL A 50 1.44 -10.07 -3.55
N LEU A 51 0.22 -9.89 -3.04
CA LEU A 51 -0.50 -10.95 -2.31
C LEU A 51 -0.71 -12.18 -3.19
N SER A 52 -1.00 -12.01 -4.49
CA SER A 52 -1.11 -13.14 -5.44
C SER A 52 0.19 -13.92 -5.63
N GLU A 53 1.35 -13.28 -5.41
CA GLU A 53 2.65 -13.93 -5.55
C GLU A 53 3.07 -14.69 -4.30
N ILE A 54 2.77 -14.16 -3.11
CA ILE A 54 3.30 -14.69 -1.84
C ILE A 54 2.30 -15.57 -1.09
N CYS A 55 1.00 -15.27 -1.15
CA CYS A 55 0.01 -15.96 -0.32
C CYS A 55 -0.18 -17.44 -0.66
N PRO A 56 -0.18 -17.89 -1.93
CA PRO A 56 -0.41 -19.29 -2.26
C PRO A 56 0.57 -20.29 -1.63
N SER A 57 1.74 -19.84 -1.18
CA SER A 57 2.72 -20.65 -0.44
C SER A 57 2.63 -20.52 1.09
N LEU A 58 1.92 -19.52 1.61
CA LEU A 58 1.86 -19.21 3.04
C LEU A 58 0.60 -19.78 3.73
N ILE A 59 -0.39 -20.22 2.94
CA ILE A 59 -1.70 -20.67 3.42
C ILE A 59 -2.17 -21.98 2.76
N ASP A 60 -3.05 -22.71 3.45
CA ASP A 60 -3.60 -23.98 2.97
C ASP A 60 -4.90 -23.79 2.14
N ASN A 61 -5.76 -22.85 2.53
CA ASN A 61 -7.05 -22.62 1.88
C ASN A 61 -6.91 -21.77 0.60
N LYS A 62 -6.38 -22.37 -0.46
CA LYS A 62 -6.15 -21.70 -1.75
C LYS A 62 -7.42 -21.19 -2.40
N ASN A 63 -8.51 -21.97 -2.33
CA ASN A 63 -9.78 -21.59 -2.95
C ASN A 63 -10.38 -20.35 -2.26
N GLY A 64 -10.40 -20.33 -0.92
CA GLY A 64 -10.84 -19.16 -0.16
C GLY A 64 -9.99 -17.92 -0.50
N PHE A 65 -8.67 -18.09 -0.61
CA PHE A 65 -7.79 -17.00 -1.03
C PHE A 65 -8.07 -16.51 -2.45
N GLU A 66 -8.23 -17.40 -3.44
CA GLU A 66 -8.53 -17.02 -4.81
C GLU A 66 -9.82 -16.17 -4.89
N GLN A 67 -10.86 -16.55 -4.15
CA GLN A 67 -12.11 -15.79 -4.08
C GLN A 67 -11.93 -14.44 -3.39
N GLY A 68 -11.28 -14.41 -2.22
CA GLY A 68 -11.05 -13.18 -1.47
C GLY A 68 -10.14 -12.21 -2.22
N TYR A 69 -9.08 -12.72 -2.85
CA TYR A 69 -8.20 -11.93 -3.71
C TYR A 69 -8.95 -11.35 -4.92
N ALA A 70 -9.79 -12.14 -5.58
CA ALA A 70 -10.58 -11.65 -6.71
C ALA A 70 -11.55 -10.54 -6.29
N LYS A 71 -12.21 -10.68 -5.13
CA LYS A 71 -13.07 -9.64 -4.57
C LYS A 71 -12.28 -8.38 -4.22
N LEU A 72 -11.17 -8.52 -3.51
CA LEU A 72 -10.29 -7.40 -3.16
C LEU A 72 -9.82 -6.65 -4.43
N ALA A 73 -9.37 -7.38 -5.44
CA ALA A 73 -8.98 -6.80 -6.73
C ALA A 73 -10.14 -6.03 -7.37
N GLN A 74 -11.36 -6.60 -7.38
CA GLN A 74 -12.54 -5.98 -7.96
C GLN A 74 -12.95 -4.69 -7.22
N GLU A 75 -12.85 -4.66 -5.89
CA GLU A 75 -13.13 -3.46 -5.09
C GLU A 75 -12.15 -2.32 -5.41
N HIS A 76 -10.91 -2.65 -5.79
CA HIS A 76 -9.86 -1.69 -6.14
C HIS A 76 -9.78 -1.37 -7.63
N LEU A 77 -10.49 -2.13 -8.48
CA LEU A 77 -10.63 -1.89 -9.92
C LEU A 77 -12.09 -2.13 -10.34
N PRO A 78 -13.05 -1.34 -9.83
CA PRO A 78 -14.49 -1.63 -9.96
C PRO A 78 -15.00 -1.56 -11.40
N GLU A 79 -14.30 -0.81 -12.27
CA GLU A 79 -14.66 -0.67 -13.69
C GLU A 79 -14.12 -1.82 -14.55
N GLU A 80 -13.17 -2.61 -14.04
CA GLU A 80 -12.62 -3.74 -14.76
C GLU A 80 -13.56 -4.93 -14.72
N LYS A 81 -13.80 -5.55 -15.88
CA LYS A 81 -14.61 -6.77 -15.96
C LYS A 81 -13.94 -7.96 -15.27
N ASP A 82 -12.61 -7.98 -15.29
CA ASP A 82 -11.78 -8.99 -14.64
C ASP A 82 -10.58 -8.27 -14.03
N ALA A 83 -10.76 -7.79 -12.80
CA ALA A 83 -9.76 -7.04 -12.05
C ALA A 83 -8.47 -7.85 -11.79
N VAL A 84 -8.57 -9.18 -11.65
CA VAL A 84 -7.40 -10.04 -11.45
C VAL A 84 -6.54 -10.06 -12.72
N SER A 85 -7.17 -10.24 -13.88
CA SER A 85 -6.46 -10.18 -15.17
C SER A 85 -5.91 -8.78 -15.44
N ALA A 86 -6.65 -7.72 -15.10
CA ALA A 86 -6.19 -6.35 -15.25
C ALA A 86 -4.95 -6.06 -14.40
N LEU A 87 -4.93 -6.48 -13.13
CA LEU A 87 -3.75 -6.39 -12.26
C LEU A 87 -2.56 -7.18 -12.82
N ALA A 88 -2.82 -8.38 -13.34
CA ALA A 88 -1.78 -9.22 -13.95
C ALA A 88 -1.19 -8.59 -15.22
N GLU A 89 -1.96 -7.83 -15.99
CA GLU A 89 -1.43 -7.06 -17.12
C GLU A 89 -0.68 -5.81 -16.66
N LEU A 90 -1.21 -5.10 -15.67
CA LEU A 90 -0.57 -3.94 -15.06
C LEU A 90 0.82 -4.29 -14.52
N SER A 91 1.00 -5.47 -13.91
CA SER A 91 2.29 -5.95 -13.40
C SER A 91 3.40 -5.99 -14.47
N LYS A 92 3.02 -6.12 -15.75
CA LYS A 92 3.94 -6.15 -16.90
C LYS A 92 4.30 -4.76 -17.40
N ASN A 93 3.53 -3.73 -17.07
CA ASN A 93 3.73 -2.36 -17.52
C ASN A 93 5.07 -1.79 -17.01
N LYS A 94 5.88 -1.24 -17.92
CA LYS A 94 7.21 -0.69 -17.61
C LYS A 94 7.20 0.39 -16.52
N LYS A 95 6.15 1.22 -16.47
CA LYS A 95 6.02 2.28 -15.45
C LYS A 95 5.59 1.74 -14.08
N PHE A 96 4.94 0.59 -14.06
CA PHE A 96 4.45 -0.04 -12.84
C PHE A 96 5.50 -0.92 -12.16
N LYS A 97 6.41 -1.53 -12.94
CA LYS A 97 7.51 -2.36 -12.43
C LYS A 97 8.31 -1.78 -11.26
N PRO A 98 8.73 -0.49 -11.25
CA PRO A 98 9.45 0.04 -10.09
C PRO A 98 8.58 0.09 -8.82
N ILE A 99 7.28 0.41 -8.94
CA ILE A 99 6.33 0.44 -7.83
C ILE A 99 6.09 -0.98 -7.31
N LEU A 100 5.91 -1.93 -8.22
CA LEU A 100 5.78 -3.34 -7.87
C LEU A 100 7.04 -3.88 -7.18
N ALA A 101 8.24 -3.45 -7.60
CA ALA A 101 9.48 -3.87 -6.95
C ALA A 101 9.57 -3.38 -5.50
N GLU A 102 9.09 -2.15 -5.22
CA GLU A 102 8.99 -1.61 -3.87
C GLU A 102 8.02 -2.44 -3.01
N ALA A 103 6.79 -2.68 -3.49
CA ALA A 103 5.82 -3.51 -2.77
C ALA A 103 6.34 -4.93 -2.48
N LYS A 104 7.07 -5.55 -3.42
CA LYS A 104 7.73 -6.85 -3.19
C LYS A 104 8.81 -6.77 -2.11
N SER A 105 9.58 -5.69 -2.09
CA SER A 105 10.60 -5.45 -1.08
C SER A 105 9.99 -5.28 0.31
N ASP A 106 8.86 -4.57 0.39
CA ASP A 106 8.14 -4.35 1.64
C ASP A 106 7.56 -5.64 2.19
N ALA A 107 6.89 -6.44 1.35
CA ALA A 107 6.40 -7.77 1.75
C ALA A 107 7.55 -8.68 2.21
N LYS A 108 8.69 -8.67 1.51
CA LYS A 108 9.88 -9.43 1.93
C LYS A 108 10.43 -8.95 3.27
N THR A 109 10.37 -7.64 3.53
CA THR A 109 10.84 -7.04 4.79
C THR A 109 9.89 -7.33 5.95
N ALA A 110 8.58 -7.39 5.69
CA ALA A 110 7.58 -7.80 6.67
C ALA A 110 7.79 -9.25 7.14
N GLY A 111 8.19 -10.13 6.22
CA GLY A 111 8.48 -11.53 6.48
C GLY A 111 7.23 -12.42 6.47
N ASP A 112 7.46 -13.73 6.37
CA ASP A 112 6.42 -14.72 6.12
C ASP A 112 5.33 -14.74 7.19
N ASP A 113 5.68 -14.58 8.46
CA ASP A 113 4.70 -14.60 9.56
C ASP A 113 3.66 -13.48 9.42
N LYS A 114 4.11 -12.24 9.17
CA LYS A 114 3.21 -11.09 8.97
C LYS A 114 2.42 -11.18 7.68
N ASN A 115 3.07 -11.62 6.60
CA ASN A 115 2.38 -11.83 5.33
C ASN A 115 1.30 -12.91 5.46
N LYS A 116 1.57 -13.99 6.21
CA LYS A 116 0.65 -15.09 6.43
C LYS A 116 -0.63 -14.62 7.12
N GLU A 117 -0.55 -13.72 8.11
CA GLU A 117 -1.75 -13.15 8.76
C GLU A 117 -2.67 -12.48 7.73
N ILE A 118 -2.13 -11.60 6.88
CA ILE A 118 -2.89 -10.94 5.80
C ILE A 118 -3.44 -11.97 4.80
N CYS A 119 -2.63 -12.94 4.41
CA CYS A 119 -3.06 -14.00 3.50
C CYS A 119 -4.19 -14.86 4.09
N GLN A 120 -4.19 -15.10 5.40
CA GLN A 120 -5.24 -15.84 6.10
C GLN A 120 -6.54 -15.05 6.12
N GLU A 121 -6.50 -13.74 6.35
CA GLU A 121 -7.69 -12.88 6.30
C GLU A 121 -8.38 -12.98 4.93
N LEU A 122 -7.60 -12.96 3.85
CA LEU A 122 -8.13 -13.11 2.49
C LEU A 122 -8.82 -14.45 2.24
N THR A 123 -8.51 -15.51 2.99
CA THR A 123 -9.22 -16.79 2.84
C THR A 123 -10.69 -16.73 3.25
N THR A 124 -11.08 -15.69 3.99
CA THR A 124 -12.45 -15.48 4.50
C THR A 124 -13.09 -14.19 3.98
N TYR A 125 -12.37 -13.44 3.14
CA TYR A 125 -12.81 -12.15 2.61
C TYR A 125 -13.89 -12.25 1.52
N SER A 126 -14.23 -13.46 1.08
CA SER A 126 -15.16 -13.75 -0.02
C SER A 126 -16.66 -13.63 0.31
N ASN A 127 -17.02 -13.29 1.55
CA ASN A 127 -18.42 -13.22 2.01
C ASN A 127 -19.15 -11.93 1.63
#